data_AF-A0A7K1W5P7-F1
#
_entry.id   AF-A0A7K1W5P7-F1
#
_cell.length_a   1.000
_cell.length_b   1.000
_cell.length_c   1.000
_cell.angle_alpha   90.00
_cell.angle_beta   90.00
_cell.angle_gamma   90.00
#
_symmetry.space_group_name_H-M   'P 1'
#
loop_
_entity.id
_entity.type
_entity.pdbx_description
1 polymer ?
#
loop_
_entity_poly.entity_id
_entity_poly.type
_entity_poly.pdbx_seq_one_letter_code
_entity_poly.pdbx_strand_id
1 'polypeptide(L)'
;MSGFAWAAFASGLAGAAGAALAVMLVTFAIALRKGVHRIVDVAWGIGFAAVALVSYGLSAGEGDDVRRLVVTVLTVVWGLRLAVHIGRRGRGHGEDPRYEKMLAKAPGNPQLYALRKVYLLQGALVWLVSLPVQAAQYLTGPLVWWAWAGAVLWAAGLAFEGIGDHQLARFKADPANKGKIMDRGLWSWTRHPNYFGDFLVWWGLFLFVCQAPAAAAATVVAPLVMTFLLTKGSGAALLERHMADRPGFAEYQARTSGFFPRPPRRG
;
A
#
# COMPACT_ATOMS: atom_id res chain seq x y z
N MET A 1 -11.00 -2.02 32.34
CA MET A 1 -11.38 -1.07 31.28
C MET A 1 -10.14 -0.89 30.41
N SER A 2 -10.21 -1.14 29.10
CA SER A 2 -9.04 -0.97 28.23
C SER A 2 -8.55 0.48 28.34
N GLY A 3 -7.30 0.71 28.73
CA GLY A 3 -6.69 2.05 28.81
C GLY A 3 -6.46 2.72 27.45
N PHE A 4 -7.31 2.42 26.47
CA PHE A 4 -7.29 2.96 25.12
C PHE A 4 -8.36 4.04 24.98
N ALA A 5 -8.00 5.20 24.43
CA ALA A 5 -8.87 6.35 24.30
C ALA A 5 -9.90 6.19 23.16
N TRP A 6 -10.88 5.28 23.34
CA TRP A 6 -11.86 4.94 22.30
C TRP A 6 -12.67 6.13 21.79
N ALA A 7 -13.07 7.05 22.67
CA ALA A 7 -13.84 8.23 22.28
C ALA A 7 -13.01 9.18 21.39
N ALA A 8 -11.79 9.50 21.82
CA ALA A 8 -10.86 10.34 21.05
C ALA A 8 -10.46 9.67 19.72
N PHE A 9 -10.22 8.36 19.73
CA PHE A 9 -9.95 7.58 18.53
C PHE A 9 -11.12 7.63 17.54
N ALA A 10 -12.36 7.43 18.01
CA ALA A 10 -13.55 7.51 17.17
C ALA A 10 -13.73 8.89 16.51
N SER A 11 -13.45 9.99 17.23
CA SER A 11 -13.43 11.34 16.65
C SER A 11 -12.32 11.49 15.60
N GLY A 12 -11.13 10.93 15.86
CA GLY A 12 -10.01 10.91 14.93
C GLY A 12 -10.33 10.20 13.61
N LEU A 13 -11.10 9.10 13.65
CA LEU A 13 -11.49 8.34 12.47
C LEU A 13 -12.21 9.20 11.42
N ALA A 14 -13.07 10.13 11.86
CA ALA A 14 -13.78 11.03 10.95
C ALA A 14 -12.83 12.01 10.25
N GLY A 15 -11.85 12.55 10.98
CA GLY A 15 -10.81 13.40 10.40
C GLY A 15 -9.94 12.64 9.40
N ALA A 16 -9.54 11.42 9.71
CA ALA A 16 -8.81 10.54 8.80
C ALA A 16 -9.63 10.21 7.53
N ALA A 17 -10.92 9.92 7.67
CA ALA A 17 -11.80 9.70 6.52
C ALA A 17 -11.92 10.95 5.64
N GLY A 18 -12.04 12.13 6.26
CA GLY A 18 -12.03 13.42 5.58
C GLY A 18 -10.72 13.66 4.80
N ALA A 19 -9.57 13.32 5.39
CA ALA A 19 -8.27 13.43 4.74
C ALA A 19 -8.16 12.52 3.51
N ALA A 20 -8.53 11.25 3.64
CA ALA A 20 -8.53 10.30 2.53
C ALA A 20 -9.48 10.74 1.40
N LEU A 21 -10.69 11.21 1.76
CA LEU A 21 -11.65 11.72 0.80
C LEU A 21 -11.13 12.97 0.09
N ALA A 22 -10.55 13.92 0.80
CA ALA A 22 -9.99 15.15 0.22
C ALA A 22 -8.91 14.83 -0.82
N VAL A 23 -7.98 13.91 -0.50
CA VAL A 23 -6.95 13.46 -1.45
C VAL A 23 -7.58 12.83 -2.70
N MET A 24 -8.59 11.98 -2.53
CA MET A 24 -9.26 11.33 -3.67
C MET A 24 -10.04 12.32 -4.53
N LEU A 25 -10.73 13.30 -3.94
CA LEU A 25 -11.48 14.32 -4.67
C LEU A 25 -10.55 15.28 -5.44
N VAL A 26 -9.46 15.72 -4.81
CA VAL A 26 -8.44 16.54 -5.49
C VAL A 26 -7.82 15.77 -6.65
N THR A 27 -7.51 14.48 -6.44
CA THR A 27 -6.96 13.63 -7.49
C THR A 27 -7.96 13.41 -8.62
N PHE A 28 -9.25 13.22 -8.31
CA PHE A 28 -10.29 13.11 -9.32
C PHE A 28 -10.40 14.38 -10.16
N ALA A 29 -10.38 15.56 -9.52
CA ALA A 29 -10.39 16.83 -10.25
C ALA A 29 -9.16 16.98 -11.16
N ILE A 30 -7.98 16.54 -10.73
CA ILE A 30 -6.77 16.51 -11.55
C ILE A 30 -6.92 15.51 -12.71
N ALA A 31 -7.47 14.33 -12.46
CA ALA A 31 -7.70 13.30 -13.46
C ALA A 31 -8.67 13.76 -14.55
N LEU A 32 -9.74 14.48 -14.18
CA LEU A 32 -10.67 15.08 -15.13
C LEU A 32 -9.99 16.11 -16.04
N ARG A 33 -9.12 16.97 -15.47
CA ARG A 33 -8.37 17.97 -16.26
C ARG A 33 -7.33 17.34 -17.19
N LYS A 34 -6.71 16.24 -16.77
CA LYS A 34 -5.65 15.57 -17.54
C LYS A 34 -6.17 14.48 -18.47
N GLY A 35 -7.43 14.06 -18.31
CA GLY A 35 -8.01 12.93 -19.05
C GLY A 35 -7.34 11.59 -18.71
N VAL A 36 -6.74 11.46 -17.51
CA VAL A 36 -5.98 10.26 -17.12
C VAL A 36 -6.27 9.89 -15.67
N HIS A 37 -6.87 8.73 -15.45
CA HIS A 37 -7.31 8.21 -14.15
C HIS A 37 -6.27 7.39 -13.40
N ARG A 38 -5.23 6.85 -14.05
CA ARG A 38 -4.13 6.15 -13.33
C ARG A 38 -3.37 7.00 -12.31
N ILE A 39 -3.56 8.32 -12.32
CA ILE A 39 -3.01 9.23 -11.31
C ILE A 39 -3.49 8.84 -9.90
N VAL A 40 -4.63 8.17 -9.79
CA VAL A 40 -5.16 7.65 -8.52
C VAL A 40 -4.21 6.64 -7.85
N ASP A 41 -3.43 5.87 -8.62
CA ASP A 41 -2.44 4.95 -8.05
C ASP A 41 -1.29 5.70 -7.35
N VAL A 42 -0.99 6.94 -7.76
CA VAL A 42 -0.05 7.84 -7.05
C VAL A 42 -0.71 8.41 -5.80
N ALA A 43 -1.99 8.76 -5.89
CA ALA A 43 -2.75 9.31 -4.78
C ALA A 43 -2.93 8.34 -3.61
N TRP A 44 -2.84 7.03 -3.86
CA TRP A 44 -2.86 6.01 -2.82
C TRP A 44 -1.80 6.27 -1.73
N GLY A 45 -0.52 6.41 -2.11
CA GLY A 45 0.57 6.70 -1.17
C GLY A 45 0.43 8.06 -0.47
N ILE A 46 -0.06 9.07 -1.21
CA ILE A 46 -0.34 10.41 -0.67
C ILE A 46 -1.49 10.36 0.36
N GLY A 47 -2.52 9.55 0.10
CA GLY A 47 -3.66 9.35 0.98
C GLY A 47 -3.26 8.80 2.34
N PHE A 48 -2.37 7.79 2.37
CA PHE A 48 -1.83 7.27 3.63
C PHE A 48 -1.01 8.29 4.40
N ALA A 49 -0.16 9.05 3.72
CA ALA A 49 0.60 10.13 4.34
C ALA A 49 -0.33 11.21 4.93
N ALA A 50 -1.38 11.61 4.21
CA ALA A 50 -2.36 12.57 4.68
C ALA A 50 -3.13 12.07 5.90
N VAL A 51 -3.60 10.80 5.88
CA VAL A 51 -4.26 10.19 7.03
C VAL A 51 -3.34 10.17 8.26
N ALA A 52 -2.07 9.78 8.08
CA ALA A 52 -1.11 9.74 9.18
C ALA A 52 -0.89 11.14 9.80
N LEU A 53 -0.71 12.17 8.98
CA LEU A 53 -0.49 13.56 9.42
C LEU A 53 -1.72 14.15 10.11
N VAL A 54 -2.92 13.94 9.56
CA VAL A 54 -4.16 14.42 10.19
C VAL A 54 -4.40 13.72 11.52
N SER A 55 -4.21 12.39 11.56
CA SER A 55 -4.30 11.65 12.82
C SER A 55 -3.28 12.14 13.85
N TYR A 56 -2.08 12.58 13.40
CA TYR A 56 -1.02 13.08 14.29
C TYR A 56 -1.42 14.38 14.96
N GLY A 57 -2.05 15.28 14.19
CA GLY A 57 -2.63 16.51 14.74
C GLY A 57 -3.80 16.24 15.68
N LEU A 58 -4.72 15.34 15.32
CA LEU A 58 -5.92 15.05 16.10
C LEU A 58 -5.68 14.22 17.37
N SER A 59 -4.56 13.51 17.46
CA SER A 59 -4.15 12.75 18.64
C SER A 59 -3.29 13.53 19.63
N ALA A 60 -3.12 14.84 19.42
CA ALA A 60 -2.35 15.70 20.30
C ALA A 60 -2.88 15.67 21.73
N GLY A 61 -2.02 15.27 22.67
CA GLY A 61 -2.36 15.13 24.10
C GLY A 61 -3.00 13.79 24.48
N GLU A 62 -3.29 12.90 23.52
CA GLU A 62 -3.98 11.62 23.79
C GLU A 62 -3.04 10.41 23.86
N GLY A 63 -1.99 10.38 23.02
CA GLY A 63 -1.06 9.26 22.93
C GLY A 63 0.40 9.63 23.18
N ASP A 64 1.25 8.62 23.28
CA ASP A 64 2.69 8.76 23.45
C ASP A 64 3.33 9.47 22.25
N ASP A 65 4.04 10.57 22.50
CA ASP A 65 4.58 11.45 21.46
C ASP A 65 5.59 10.72 20.56
N VAL A 66 6.43 9.86 21.14
CA VAL A 66 7.46 9.12 20.39
C VAL A 66 6.79 8.15 19.42
N ARG A 67 5.82 7.36 19.90
CA ARG A 67 5.05 6.42 19.08
C ARG A 67 4.30 7.14 17.97
N ARG A 68 3.60 8.22 18.30
CA ARG A 68 2.84 9.05 17.35
C ARG A 68 3.74 9.57 16.24
N LEU A 69 4.91 10.09 16.59
CA LEU A 69 5.88 10.60 15.64
C LEU A 69 6.45 9.48 14.77
N VAL A 70 6.91 8.38 15.36
CA VAL A 70 7.50 7.26 14.64
C VAL A 70 6.52 6.68 13.62
N VAL A 71 5.30 6.31 14.03
CA VAL A 71 4.31 5.71 13.12
C VAL A 71 3.95 6.67 11.99
N THR A 72 3.88 7.98 12.28
CA THR A 72 3.64 9.02 11.25
C THR A 72 4.79 9.08 10.25
N VAL A 73 6.04 9.16 10.72
CA VAL A 73 7.23 9.21 9.86
C VAL A 73 7.32 7.96 8.99
N LEU A 74 7.16 6.76 9.56
CA LEU A 74 7.21 5.51 8.80
C LEU A 74 6.12 5.47 7.71
N THR A 75 4.90 5.89 8.04
CA THR A 75 3.80 5.91 7.06
C THR A 75 4.04 6.95 5.95
N VAL A 76 4.51 8.15 6.30
CA VAL A 76 4.79 9.23 5.34
C VAL A 76 5.95 8.84 4.43
N VAL A 77 7.06 8.30 4.96
CA VAL A 77 8.21 7.87 4.17
C VAL A 77 7.80 6.79 3.17
N TRP A 78 7.06 5.78 3.61
CA TRP A 78 6.56 4.73 2.72
C TRP A 78 5.59 5.29 1.66
N GLY A 79 4.61 6.09 2.08
CA GLY A 79 3.59 6.65 1.19
C GLY A 79 4.18 7.57 0.11
N LEU A 80 5.13 8.43 0.48
CA LEU A 80 5.85 9.29 -0.47
C LEU A 80 6.73 8.47 -1.41
N ARG A 81 7.44 7.46 -0.90
CA ARG A 81 8.24 6.55 -1.74
C ARG A 81 7.37 5.87 -2.79
N LEU A 82 6.22 5.35 -2.39
CA LEU A 82 5.28 4.69 -3.30
C LEU A 82 4.75 5.67 -4.35
N ALA A 83 4.31 6.86 -3.93
CA ALA A 83 3.81 7.90 -4.82
C ALA A 83 4.88 8.33 -5.84
N VAL A 84 6.12 8.54 -5.40
CA VAL A 84 7.24 8.91 -6.27
C VAL A 84 7.57 7.78 -7.24
N HIS A 85 7.60 6.52 -6.78
CA HIS A 85 7.88 5.37 -7.64
C HIS A 85 6.83 5.23 -8.75
N ILE A 86 5.54 5.21 -8.38
CA ILE A 86 4.44 5.07 -9.35
C ILE A 86 4.40 6.29 -10.28
N GLY A 87 4.57 7.50 -9.73
CA GLY A 87 4.58 8.74 -10.51
C GLY A 87 5.70 8.77 -11.55
N ARG A 88 6.92 8.34 -11.18
CA ARG A 88 8.04 8.23 -12.13
C ARG A 88 7.78 7.16 -13.19
N ARG A 89 7.26 5.99 -12.79
CA ARG A 89 6.92 4.89 -13.70
C ARG A 89 5.84 5.27 -14.72
N GLY A 90 4.88 6.10 -14.31
CA GLY A 90 3.78 6.54 -15.16
C GLY A 90 4.15 7.64 -16.16
N ARG A 91 5.21 8.42 -15.94
CA ARG A 91 5.57 9.54 -16.83
C ARG A 91 5.72 9.08 -18.29
N GLY A 92 5.19 9.88 -19.20
CA GLY A 92 5.27 9.64 -20.66
C GLY A 92 4.36 8.53 -21.21
N HIS A 93 3.65 7.79 -20.38
CA HIS A 93 2.68 6.79 -20.84
C HIS A 93 1.26 7.39 -20.91
N GLY A 94 0.36 6.82 -21.71
CA GLY A 94 -1.06 7.21 -21.78
C GLY A 94 -1.88 6.70 -20.58
N GLU A 95 -3.20 6.61 -20.75
CA GLU A 95 -4.06 5.93 -19.76
C GLU A 95 -3.65 4.46 -19.57
N ASP A 96 -3.86 3.92 -18.37
CA ASP A 96 -3.67 2.47 -18.18
C ASP A 96 -4.86 1.71 -18.79
N PRO A 97 -4.64 0.71 -19.65
CA PRO A 97 -5.71 -0.10 -20.25
C PRO A 97 -6.69 -0.70 -19.22
N ARG A 98 -6.26 -0.87 -17.96
CA ARG A 98 -7.15 -1.27 -16.86
C ARG A 98 -8.29 -0.29 -16.65
N TYR A 99 -7.99 1.02 -16.64
CA TYR A 99 -9.01 2.06 -16.44
C TYR A 99 -9.91 2.19 -17.66
N GLU A 100 -9.35 2.15 -18.87
CA GLU A 100 -10.14 2.18 -20.10
C GLU A 100 -11.17 1.04 -20.14
N LYS A 101 -10.73 -0.21 -19.92
CA LYS A 101 -11.61 -1.39 -19.90
C LYS A 101 -12.69 -1.33 -18.82
N MET A 102 -12.40 -0.67 -17.71
CA MET A 102 -13.35 -0.52 -16.62
C MET A 102 -14.36 0.60 -16.89
N LEU A 103 -13.91 1.73 -17.44
CA LEU A 103 -14.79 2.84 -17.83
C LEU A 103 -15.68 2.47 -19.02
N ALA A 104 -15.21 1.62 -19.93
CA ALA A 104 -16.02 1.06 -21.02
C ALA A 104 -17.24 0.25 -20.52
N LYS A 105 -17.22 -0.21 -19.26
CA LYS A 105 -18.33 -0.94 -18.62
C LYS A 105 -19.26 -0.03 -17.81
N ALA A 106 -19.04 1.29 -17.82
CA ALA A 106 -19.81 2.22 -17.01
C ALA A 106 -21.26 2.32 -17.52
N PRO A 107 -22.28 2.04 -16.68
CA PRO A 107 -23.66 2.37 -17.02
C PRO A 107 -23.84 3.89 -16.86
N GLY A 108 -24.06 4.60 -17.97
CA GLY A 108 -24.30 6.04 -17.97
C GLY A 108 -23.01 6.86 -17.94
N ASN A 109 -22.90 7.82 -17.01
CA ASN A 109 -21.77 8.77 -16.98
C ASN A 109 -20.47 8.09 -16.51
N PRO A 110 -19.44 7.94 -17.38
CA PRO A 110 -18.20 7.26 -17.02
C PRO A 110 -17.42 7.96 -15.91
N GLN A 111 -17.51 9.29 -15.79
CA GLN A 111 -16.83 10.05 -14.75
C GLN A 111 -17.46 9.82 -13.38
N LEU A 112 -18.80 9.76 -13.31
CA LEU A 112 -19.49 9.43 -12.06
C LEU A 112 -19.22 7.98 -11.64
N TYR A 113 -19.15 7.07 -12.63
CA TYR A 113 -18.75 5.70 -12.39
C TYR A 113 -17.32 5.61 -11.85
N ALA A 114 -16.37 6.35 -12.45
CA ALA A 114 -14.99 6.46 -11.99
C ALA A 114 -14.93 6.96 -10.55
N LEU A 115 -15.61 8.07 -10.25
CA LEU A 115 -15.67 8.64 -8.90
C LEU A 115 -16.11 7.60 -7.88
N ARG A 116 -17.23 6.91 -8.14
CA ARG A 116 -17.80 5.94 -7.20
C ARG A 116 -16.99 4.66 -7.06
N LYS A 117 -16.57 4.05 -8.17
CA LYS A 117 -15.94 2.72 -8.18
C LYS A 117 -14.42 2.75 -8.02
N VAL A 118 -13.78 3.88 -8.32
CA VAL A 118 -12.33 4.05 -8.21
C VAL A 118 -11.99 4.93 -7.03
N TYR A 119 -12.38 6.19 -7.06
CA TYR A 119 -11.86 7.20 -6.12
C TYR A 119 -12.44 7.01 -4.72
N LEU A 120 -13.77 6.88 -4.60
CA LEU A 120 -14.41 6.67 -3.30
C LEU A 120 -14.06 5.30 -2.70
N LEU A 121 -14.02 4.25 -3.53
CA LEU A 121 -13.60 2.92 -3.07
C LEU A 121 -12.14 2.93 -2.61
N GLN A 122 -11.23 3.55 -3.37
CA GLN A 122 -9.84 3.66 -2.96
C GLN A 122 -9.66 4.53 -1.71
N GLY A 123 -10.42 5.62 -1.57
CA GLY A 123 -10.43 6.43 -0.35
C GLY A 123 -10.89 5.63 0.88
N ALA A 124 -11.96 4.85 0.74
CA ALA A 124 -12.45 3.97 1.80
C ALA A 124 -11.42 2.90 2.18
N LEU A 125 -10.72 2.32 1.20
CA LEU A 125 -9.65 1.36 1.46
C LEU A 125 -8.42 2.01 2.11
N VAL A 126 -8.01 3.22 1.70
CA VAL A 126 -6.95 3.98 2.37
C VAL A 126 -7.30 4.21 3.84
N TRP A 127 -8.53 4.64 4.11
CA TRP A 127 -9.00 4.82 5.48
C TRP A 127 -9.02 3.51 6.28
N LEU A 128 -9.52 2.41 5.70
CA LEU A 128 -9.59 1.11 6.36
C LEU A 128 -8.20 0.51 6.62
N VAL A 129 -7.30 0.54 5.63
CA VAL A 129 -5.96 -0.06 5.73
C VAL A 129 -5.06 0.74 6.67
N SER A 130 -5.32 2.04 6.84
CA SER A 130 -4.57 2.90 7.78
C SER A 130 -5.06 2.83 9.22
N LEU A 131 -6.10 2.06 9.54
CA LEU A 131 -6.59 1.92 10.93
C LEU A 131 -5.49 1.64 11.97
N PRO A 132 -4.50 0.75 11.78
CA PRO A 132 -3.42 0.56 12.74
C PRO A 132 -2.58 1.82 12.95
N VAL A 133 -2.34 2.59 11.89
CA VAL A 133 -1.63 3.89 11.96
C VAL A 133 -2.45 4.90 12.74
N GLN A 134 -3.77 4.94 12.54
CA GLN A 134 -4.68 5.82 13.28
C GLN A 134 -4.74 5.42 14.76
N ALA A 135 -4.92 4.13 15.07
CA ALA A 135 -5.06 3.63 16.44
C ALA A 135 -3.75 3.71 17.24
N ALA A 136 -2.60 3.48 16.61
CA ALA A 136 -1.30 3.59 17.27
C ALA A 136 -1.08 4.97 17.88
N GLN A 137 -1.71 6.01 17.33
CA GLN A 137 -1.52 7.37 17.78
C GLN A 137 -2.29 7.73 19.05
N TYR A 138 -3.23 6.89 19.48
CA TYR A 138 -4.00 7.05 20.72
C TYR A 138 -3.51 6.11 21.84
N LEU A 139 -2.37 5.42 21.62
CA LEU A 139 -1.78 4.56 22.63
C LEU A 139 -0.85 5.33 23.55
N THR A 140 -1.11 5.19 24.85
CA THR A 140 -0.26 5.72 25.91
C THR A 140 0.77 4.69 26.37
N GLY A 141 1.79 5.17 27.07
CA GLY A 141 2.87 4.34 27.62
C GLY A 141 4.02 4.07 26.64
N PRO A 142 5.14 3.57 27.19
CA PRO A 142 6.41 3.48 26.47
C PRO A 142 6.33 2.53 25.28
N LEU A 143 7.26 2.71 24.33
CA LEU A 143 7.48 1.75 23.26
C LEU A 143 8.06 0.46 23.84
N VAL A 144 7.27 -0.61 23.80
CA VAL A 144 7.72 -1.96 24.16
C VAL A 144 8.26 -2.70 22.92
N TRP A 145 8.71 -3.94 23.11
CA TRP A 145 9.30 -4.78 22.06
C TRP A 145 8.46 -4.88 20.77
N TRP A 146 7.12 -4.80 20.88
CA TRP A 146 6.21 -4.76 19.74
C TRP A 146 6.52 -3.62 18.75
N ALA A 147 6.81 -2.42 19.25
CA ALA A 147 7.12 -1.26 18.41
C ALA A 147 8.47 -1.43 17.69
N TRP A 148 9.47 -2.00 18.37
CA TRP A 148 10.78 -2.29 17.78
C TRP A 148 10.69 -3.38 16.71
N ALA A 149 9.96 -4.47 16.99
CA ALA A 149 9.66 -5.51 16.01
C ALA A 149 8.92 -4.92 14.80
N GLY A 150 7.95 -4.04 15.03
CA GLY A 150 7.23 -3.30 14.00
C GLY A 150 8.14 -2.45 13.12
N ALA A 151 9.03 -1.67 13.71
CA ALA A 151 9.99 -0.84 12.99
C ALA A 151 10.96 -1.67 12.14
N VAL A 152 11.48 -2.77 12.69
CA VAL A 152 12.37 -3.69 11.95
C VAL A 152 11.63 -4.34 10.78
N LEU A 153 10.40 -4.80 11.01
CA LEU A 153 9.58 -5.41 9.97
C LEU A 153 9.25 -4.41 8.85
N TRP A 154 8.91 -3.17 9.22
CA TRP A 154 8.68 -2.07 8.28
C TRP A 154 9.95 -1.76 7.46
N ALA A 155 11.11 -1.68 8.12
CA ALA A 155 12.38 -1.37 7.45
C ALA A 155 12.77 -2.48 6.45
N ALA A 156 12.58 -3.75 6.84
CA ALA A 156 12.73 -4.88 5.94
C ALA A 156 11.76 -4.77 4.75
N GLY A 157 10.49 -4.44 4.99
CA GLY A 157 9.50 -4.24 3.94
C GLY A 157 9.88 -3.17 2.94
N LEU A 158 10.28 -1.99 3.43
CA LEU A 158 10.74 -0.88 2.59
C LEU A 158 11.98 -1.26 1.77
N ALA A 159 12.91 -2.03 2.34
CA ALA A 159 14.08 -2.53 1.63
C ALA A 159 13.70 -3.53 0.52
N PHE A 160 12.82 -4.49 0.79
CA PHE A 160 12.31 -5.45 -0.21
C PHE A 160 11.62 -4.74 -1.37
N GLU A 161 10.77 -3.76 -1.07
CA GLU A 161 10.14 -2.90 -2.07
C GLU A 161 11.16 -2.11 -2.89
N GLY A 162 12.03 -1.36 -2.21
CA GLY A 162 13.05 -0.51 -2.83
C GLY A 162 13.97 -1.29 -3.77
N ILE A 163 14.52 -2.39 -3.28
CA ILE A 163 15.44 -3.24 -4.03
C ILE A 163 14.72 -3.95 -5.17
N GLY A 164 13.54 -4.53 -4.91
CA GLY A 164 12.76 -5.25 -5.92
C GLY A 164 12.37 -4.34 -7.10
N ASP A 165 11.88 -3.14 -6.81
CA ASP A 165 11.51 -2.17 -7.82
C ASP A 165 12.73 -1.63 -8.59
N HIS A 166 13.86 -1.38 -7.90
CA HIS A 166 15.10 -0.96 -8.55
C HIS A 166 15.65 -2.04 -9.50
N GLN A 167 15.67 -3.30 -9.05
CA GLN A 167 16.09 -4.45 -9.86
C GLN A 167 15.22 -4.58 -11.12
N LEU A 168 13.90 -4.45 -10.99
CA LEU A 168 12.98 -4.53 -12.12
C LEU A 168 13.16 -3.35 -13.08
N ALA A 169 13.33 -2.13 -12.55
CA ALA A 169 13.55 -0.92 -13.36
C ALA A 169 14.84 -1.03 -14.18
N ARG A 170 15.94 -1.47 -13.55
CA ARG A 170 17.22 -1.69 -14.23
C ARG A 170 17.12 -2.78 -15.29
N PHE A 171 16.42 -3.88 -15.01
CA PHE A 171 16.21 -4.96 -15.98
C PHE A 171 15.46 -4.47 -17.22
N LYS A 172 14.38 -3.69 -17.04
CA LYS A 172 13.57 -3.14 -18.13
C LYS A 172 14.27 -2.04 -18.95
N ALA A 173 15.23 -1.33 -18.35
CA ALA A 173 15.97 -0.27 -19.03
C ALA A 173 16.92 -0.81 -20.11
N ASP A 174 17.34 -2.07 -20.00
CA ASP A 174 18.20 -2.74 -20.98
C ASP A 174 17.37 -3.31 -22.15
N PRO A 175 17.58 -2.81 -23.39
CA PRO A 175 16.85 -3.30 -24.57
C PRO A 175 17.01 -4.80 -24.84
N ALA A 176 18.12 -5.42 -24.40
CA ALA A 176 18.37 -6.84 -24.57
C ALA A 176 17.42 -7.72 -23.73
N ASN A 177 16.70 -7.12 -22.77
CA ASN A 177 15.74 -7.80 -21.91
C ASN A 177 14.29 -7.63 -22.37
N LYS A 178 14.03 -6.95 -23.50
CA LYS A 178 12.68 -6.84 -24.06
C LYS A 178 12.08 -8.24 -24.28
N GLY A 179 10.89 -8.44 -23.73
CA GLY A 179 10.16 -9.73 -23.79
C GLY A 179 10.65 -10.80 -22.81
N LYS A 180 11.77 -10.59 -22.12
CA LYS A 180 12.29 -11.53 -21.11
C LYS A 180 11.65 -11.32 -19.75
N ILE A 181 11.72 -12.35 -18.92
CA ILE A 181 11.20 -12.33 -17.55
C ILE A 181 12.35 -12.05 -16.59
N MET A 182 12.10 -11.17 -15.62
CA MET A 182 13.07 -10.87 -14.57
C MET A 182 13.06 -12.00 -13.54
N ASP A 183 14.08 -12.85 -13.57
CA ASP A 183 14.22 -14.02 -12.70
C ASP A 183 15.48 -13.95 -11.80
N ARG A 184 16.02 -12.74 -11.58
CA ARG A 184 17.28 -12.50 -10.85
C ARG A 184 17.08 -11.68 -9.59
N GLY A 185 18.02 -11.77 -8.64
CA GLY A 185 17.96 -11.01 -7.40
C GLY A 185 16.75 -11.40 -6.54
N LEU A 186 16.03 -10.44 -5.97
CA LEU A 186 14.84 -10.72 -5.16
C LEU A 186 13.72 -11.40 -5.97
N TRP A 187 13.67 -11.13 -7.28
CA TRP A 187 12.73 -11.78 -8.19
C TRP A 187 13.01 -13.27 -8.39
N SER A 188 14.18 -13.78 -8.01
CA SER A 188 14.43 -15.23 -7.97
C SER A 188 13.92 -15.90 -6.69
N TRP A 189 13.66 -15.13 -5.62
CA TRP A 189 13.20 -15.64 -4.33
C TRP A 189 11.68 -15.61 -4.22
N THR A 190 11.05 -14.58 -4.78
CA THR A 190 9.60 -14.42 -4.86
C THR A 190 9.24 -13.73 -6.16
N ARG A 191 8.09 -14.07 -6.72
CA ARG A 191 7.58 -13.45 -7.96
C ARG A 191 7.06 -12.03 -7.75
N HIS A 192 6.82 -11.63 -6.50
CA HIS A 192 6.31 -10.30 -6.16
C HIS A 192 7.05 -9.71 -4.94
N PRO A 193 8.37 -9.42 -5.05
CA PRO A 193 9.16 -8.94 -3.92
C PRO A 193 8.68 -7.58 -3.40
N ASN A 194 8.16 -6.72 -4.28
CA ASN A 194 7.55 -5.46 -3.91
C ASN A 194 6.23 -5.65 -3.14
N TYR A 195 5.38 -6.60 -3.52
CA TYR A 195 4.15 -6.87 -2.76
C TYR A 195 4.44 -7.54 -1.42
N PHE A 196 5.48 -8.37 -1.35
CA PHE A 196 5.94 -8.89 -0.07
C PHE A 196 6.46 -7.78 0.84
N GLY A 197 7.21 -6.81 0.30
CA GLY A 197 7.66 -5.66 1.06
C GLY A 197 6.50 -4.81 1.61
N ASP A 198 5.47 -4.56 0.78
CA ASP A 198 4.25 -3.85 1.18
C ASP A 198 3.51 -4.59 2.31
N PHE A 199 3.43 -5.93 2.21
CA PHE A 199 2.92 -6.78 3.28
C PHE A 199 3.70 -6.57 4.59
N LEU A 200 5.03 -6.60 4.56
CA LEU A 200 5.84 -6.39 5.77
C LEU A 200 5.66 -4.98 6.35
N VAL A 201 5.51 -3.95 5.51
CA VAL A 201 5.24 -2.58 5.95
C VAL A 201 3.95 -2.50 6.76
N TRP A 202 2.85 -3.02 6.24
CA TRP A 202 1.54 -2.92 6.91
C TRP A 202 1.44 -3.80 8.15
N TRP A 203 2.03 -4.99 8.13
CA TRP A 203 2.15 -5.81 9.33
C TRP A 203 3.08 -5.15 10.36
N GLY A 204 4.15 -4.50 9.93
CA GLY A 204 5.05 -3.74 10.80
C GLY A 204 4.34 -2.57 11.49
N LEU A 205 3.54 -1.80 10.76
CA LEU A 205 2.71 -0.73 11.31
C LEU A 205 1.63 -1.27 12.26
N PHE A 206 1.05 -2.44 11.98
CA PHE A 206 0.11 -3.09 12.88
C PHE A 206 0.74 -3.48 14.23
N LEU A 207 2.01 -3.90 14.24
CA LEU A 207 2.70 -4.25 15.50
C LEU A 207 2.78 -3.09 16.50
N PHE A 208 2.75 -1.83 16.05
CA PHE A 208 2.69 -0.66 16.95
C PHE A 208 1.43 -0.61 17.82
N VAL A 209 0.37 -1.34 17.44
CA VAL A 209 -0.90 -1.42 18.19
C VAL A 209 -0.98 -2.68 19.06
N CYS A 210 -0.17 -3.71 18.80
CA CYS A 210 -0.26 -5.04 19.43
C CYS A 210 -0.08 -5.05 20.96
N GLN A 211 0.55 -4.03 21.54
CA GLN A 211 0.61 -3.91 23.01
C GLN A 211 -0.76 -3.70 23.67
N ALA A 212 -1.77 -3.27 22.90
CA ALA A 212 -3.14 -3.07 23.35
C ALA A 212 -4.06 -4.07 22.61
N PRO A 213 -4.31 -5.26 23.20
CA PRO A 213 -5.02 -6.34 22.51
C PRO A 213 -6.39 -5.95 21.94
N ALA A 214 -7.14 -5.09 22.65
CA ALA A 214 -8.45 -4.62 22.18
C ALA A 214 -8.34 -3.72 20.93
N ALA A 215 -7.38 -2.80 20.90
CA ALA A 215 -7.13 -1.95 19.74
C ALA A 215 -6.52 -2.76 18.58
N ALA A 216 -5.66 -3.73 18.87
CA ALA A 216 -5.11 -4.65 17.87
C ALA A 216 -6.22 -5.50 17.24
N ALA A 217 -7.13 -6.06 18.04
CA ALA A 217 -8.28 -6.81 17.54
C ALA A 217 -9.20 -5.95 16.65
N ALA A 218 -9.43 -4.68 17.03
CA ALA A 218 -10.24 -3.76 16.23
C ALA A 218 -9.60 -3.37 14.89
N THR A 219 -8.27 -3.41 14.79
CA THR A 219 -7.52 -2.91 13.63
C THR A 219 -6.88 -4.01 12.78
N VAL A 220 -6.88 -5.27 13.21
CA VAL A 220 -6.29 -6.41 12.47
C VAL A 220 -6.93 -6.64 11.10
N VAL A 221 -8.17 -6.19 10.91
CA VAL A 221 -8.84 -6.21 9.60
C VAL A 221 -8.04 -5.45 8.54
N ALA A 222 -7.30 -4.40 8.91
CA ALA A 222 -6.52 -3.58 8.00
C ALA A 222 -5.38 -4.35 7.30
N PRO A 223 -4.40 -4.94 8.01
CA PRO A 223 -3.34 -5.73 7.36
C PRO A 223 -3.89 -6.99 6.68
N LEU A 224 -5.00 -7.57 7.16
CA LEU A 224 -5.66 -8.70 6.50
C LEU A 224 -6.25 -8.31 5.14
N VAL A 225 -6.98 -7.19 5.07
CA VAL A 225 -7.51 -6.66 3.81
C VAL A 225 -6.38 -6.29 2.87
N MET A 226 -5.33 -5.64 3.38
CA MET A 226 -4.16 -5.31 2.55
C MET A 226 -3.48 -6.57 1.99
N THR A 227 -3.29 -7.60 2.82
CA THR A 227 -2.75 -8.90 2.39
C THR A 227 -3.62 -9.52 1.31
N PHE A 228 -4.95 -9.48 1.46
CA PHE A 228 -5.89 -9.98 0.46
C PHE A 228 -5.79 -9.22 -0.87
N LEU A 229 -5.74 -7.89 -0.84
CA LEU A 229 -5.59 -7.05 -2.03
C LEU A 229 -4.29 -7.34 -2.77
N LEU A 230 -3.19 -7.52 -2.04
CA LEU A 230 -1.86 -7.84 -2.59
C LEU A 230 -1.76 -9.25 -3.18
N THR A 231 -2.42 -10.24 -2.57
CA THR A 231 -2.25 -11.65 -2.98
C THR A 231 -3.32 -12.12 -3.98
N LYS A 232 -4.60 -11.89 -3.68
CA LYS A 232 -5.74 -12.47 -4.42
C LYS A 232 -6.59 -11.45 -5.16
N GLY A 233 -6.57 -10.19 -4.72
CA GLY A 233 -7.33 -9.10 -5.34
C GLY A 233 -6.67 -8.56 -6.61
N SER A 234 -6.38 -7.27 -6.60
CA SER A 234 -5.79 -6.54 -7.73
C SER A 234 -4.27 -6.70 -7.86
N GLY A 235 -3.61 -7.37 -6.90
CA GLY A 235 -2.16 -7.57 -6.88
C GLY A 235 -1.69 -8.79 -7.66
N ALA A 236 -1.02 -9.70 -6.97
CA ALA A 236 -0.24 -10.81 -7.54
C ALA A 236 -1.05 -11.68 -8.51
N ALA A 237 -2.22 -12.18 -8.09
CA ALA A 237 -3.03 -13.08 -8.89
C ALA A 237 -3.46 -12.48 -10.24
N LEU A 238 -3.83 -11.19 -10.28
CA LEU A 238 -4.22 -10.52 -11.52
C LEU A 238 -3.02 -10.34 -12.45
N LEU A 239 -1.86 -9.96 -11.92
CA LEU A 239 -0.63 -9.83 -12.69
C LEU A 239 -0.17 -11.18 -13.26
N GLU A 240 -0.21 -12.25 -12.47
CA GLU A 240 0.17 -13.58 -12.96
C GLU A 240 -0.75 -14.05 -14.08
N ARG A 241 -2.07 -13.78 -13.99
CA ARG A 241 -3.02 -14.08 -15.09
C ARG A 241 -2.67 -13.34 -16.37
N HIS A 242 -2.26 -12.08 -16.29
CA HIS A 242 -1.82 -11.32 -17.48
C HIS A 242 -0.45 -11.76 -18.03
N MET A 243 0.36 -12.44 -17.22
CA MET A 243 1.68 -12.95 -17.64
C MET A 243 1.65 -14.43 -18.04
N ALA A 244 0.53 -15.13 -17.83
CA ALA A 244 0.40 -16.57 -18.06
C ALA A 244 0.83 -16.99 -19.47
N ASP A 245 0.48 -16.18 -20.48
CA ASP A 245 0.76 -16.47 -21.89
C ASP A 245 2.16 -16.01 -22.35
N ARG A 246 2.98 -15.45 -21.44
CA ARG A 246 4.33 -14.99 -21.80
C ARG A 246 5.30 -16.17 -21.89
N PRO A 247 6.11 -16.25 -22.98
CA PRO A 247 7.17 -17.26 -23.07
C PRO A 247 8.10 -17.23 -21.85
N GLY A 248 8.36 -18.39 -21.27
CA GLY A 248 9.22 -18.56 -20.08
C GLY A 248 8.53 -18.33 -18.73
N PHE A 249 7.28 -17.88 -18.70
CA PHE A 249 6.60 -17.57 -17.43
C PHE A 249 6.25 -18.83 -16.65
N ALA A 250 5.83 -19.90 -17.32
CA ALA A 250 5.55 -21.18 -16.69
C ALA A 250 6.80 -21.76 -15.99
N GLU A 251 7.95 -21.74 -16.66
CA GLU A 251 9.23 -22.19 -16.08
C GLU A 251 9.67 -21.32 -14.89
N TYR A 252 9.47 -20.01 -14.98
CA TYR A 252 9.72 -19.09 -13.88
C TYR A 252 8.77 -19.35 -12.69
N GLN A 253 7.50 -19.62 -12.95
CA GLN A 253 6.47 -19.92 -11.94
C GLN A 253 6.76 -21.24 -11.21
N ALA A 254 7.31 -22.24 -11.90
CA ALA A 254 7.68 -23.52 -11.31
C ALA A 254 8.87 -23.42 -10.33
N ARG A 255 9.85 -22.55 -10.64
CA ARG A 255 11.10 -22.41 -9.87
C ARG A 255 11.04 -21.39 -8.73
N THR A 256 10.20 -20.36 -8.87
CA THR A 256 10.16 -19.20 -7.97
C THR A 256 8.91 -19.21 -7.09
N SER A 257 9.04 -18.90 -5.80
CA SER A 257 7.89 -18.81 -4.89
C SER A 257 6.91 -17.70 -5.30
N GLY A 258 5.62 -17.88 -5.04
CA GLY A 258 4.60 -16.88 -5.37
C GLY A 258 4.73 -15.58 -4.59
N PHE A 259 4.53 -15.65 -3.26
CA PHE A 259 4.47 -14.44 -2.42
C PHE A 259 5.58 -14.40 -1.37
N PHE A 260 5.68 -15.43 -0.52
CA PHE A 260 6.73 -15.52 0.49
C PHE A 260 8.08 -15.87 -0.14
N PRO A 261 9.16 -15.09 0.12
CA PRO A 261 10.49 -15.40 -0.40
C PRO A 261 10.97 -16.78 0.04
N ARG A 262 11.40 -17.60 -0.92
CA ARG A 262 12.04 -18.90 -0.67
C ARG A 262 13.24 -19.05 -1.61
N PRO A 263 14.29 -19.78 -1.20
CA PRO A 263 15.39 -20.10 -2.12
C PRO A 263 14.85 -20.72 -3.42
N PRO A 264 15.31 -20.27 -4.60
CA PRO A 264 14.83 -20.79 -5.88
C PRO A 264 15.10 -22.29 -5.96
N ARG A 265 14.12 -23.03 -6.49
CA ARG A 265 14.33 -24.46 -6.77
C ARG A 265 15.35 -24.57 -7.91
N ARG A 266 16.40 -25.37 -7.70
CA ARG A 266 17.34 -25.72 -8.76
C ARG A 266 16.56 -26.51 -9.82
N GLY A 267 16.55 -25.99 -11.04
CA GLY A 267 16.11 -26.72 -12.23
C GLY A 267 17.22 -27.62 -12.73
#